data_AF-A0A4Q1K5P8-F1
#
_entry.id   AF-A0A4Q1K5P8-F1
#
_cell.length_a   1.000
_cell.length_b   1.000
_cell.length_c   1.000
_cell.angle_alpha   90.00
_cell.angle_beta   90.00
_cell.angle_gamma   90.00
#
_symmetry.space_group_name_H-M   'P 1'
#
loop_
_entity.id
_entity.type
_entity.pdbx_description
1 polymer ?
#
loop_
_entity_poly.entity_id
_entity_poly.type
_entity_poly.pdbx_seq_one_letter_code
_entity_poly.pdbx_strand_id
1 'polypeptide(L)'
;MKKYILLLTFFTFGIVNAQIGIGTVTPNSSSILDVTSTTKGLLPPKMTQAQRTAIATPATGLLVFQTDGSAGYYFYNGAGWQQFSAGNSWSLNGNSGTVPATNKLGTTDNQPLLVKTNNAESFRILGNGNVVLGGTTSTSKLHLTSPNVLSIVQDFESVTSGNVTLVNTNNPYNFYTNVGCIVDDGWRISTSDASSAACASCSGQRAVIDYGASTCDQDATLVVKLGVINATSIPISFNYSFNYDVTPEAFVVTLYNETTASVQATLLNLSADALNQLYSSTQAITSGQDYSLRFRYVGNYGWGVTVDNISIVAPVNVLRIVDGNQANNYVMVSDANGNGTWTNPSGFSISDDDWRFNSGSAYTDPIYRTGDIRIGSSGTPSYELDVDQGIDGNQTGLGSSEYITDGSAENWISNTIVPQNDNSVSLGSASLRWSTIYATNGVINTSDSREKENIQPLHYGLQELKQLKPVSYQWKEEKYGKTILSDSEKRNKIGFIAQDLQKILPETVQDSEWRPKDPNNLSVYEKRKTNILGVSYSEILPVVIKATQENQNTLNEVKKLLDEATLMVKQLEKK
;
A
#
# COMPACT_ATOMS: atom_id res chain seq x y z
N MET A 1 33.18 -65.72 104.74
CA MET A 1 33.17 -65.58 103.27
C MET A 1 33.40 -64.12 102.93
N LYS A 2 34.61 -63.76 102.49
CA LYS A 2 35.01 -62.38 102.16
C LYS A 2 35.41 -62.36 100.69
N LYS A 3 34.72 -61.54 99.89
CA LYS A 3 34.95 -61.32 98.46
C LYS A 3 36.15 -60.38 98.28
N TYR A 4 37.16 -60.82 97.52
CA TYR A 4 38.20 -59.93 97.01
C TYR A 4 37.97 -59.76 95.51
N ILE A 5 37.63 -58.53 95.12
CA ILE A 5 37.50 -58.08 93.74
C ILE A 5 38.91 -57.74 93.25
N LEU A 6 39.42 -58.51 92.28
CA LEU A 6 40.63 -58.20 91.53
C LEU A 6 40.19 -57.45 90.27
N LEU A 7 40.35 -56.12 90.27
CA LEU A 7 40.03 -55.24 89.16
C LEU A 7 41.21 -55.26 88.16
N LEU A 8 41.01 -55.91 87.01
CA LEU A 8 41.98 -55.96 85.91
C LEU A 8 41.75 -54.74 84.99
N THR A 9 42.57 -53.70 85.10
CA THR A 9 42.54 -52.52 84.24
C THR A 9 43.29 -52.80 82.93
N PHE A 10 42.55 -52.99 81.85
CA PHE A 10 43.04 -53.04 80.47
C PHE A 10 43.38 -51.62 80.00
N PHE A 11 44.66 -51.31 79.78
CA PHE A 11 45.10 -50.05 79.18
C PHE A 11 45.08 -50.20 77.65
N THR A 12 44.03 -49.75 76.99
CA THR A 12 43.96 -49.69 75.52
C THR A 12 44.67 -48.44 75.01
N PHE A 13 45.77 -48.61 74.27
CA PHE A 13 46.38 -47.53 73.50
C PHE A 13 45.50 -47.23 72.28
N GLY A 14 44.69 -46.17 72.37
CA GLY A 14 44.01 -45.59 71.22
C GLY A 14 45.00 -44.79 70.37
N ILE A 15 45.02 -45.03 69.06
CA ILE A 15 45.79 -44.23 68.09
C ILE A 15 45.14 -42.85 68.01
N VAL A 16 45.74 -41.83 68.62
CA VAL A 16 45.30 -40.44 68.47
C VAL A 16 45.89 -39.89 67.17
N ASN A 17 45.05 -39.68 66.16
CA ASN A 17 45.42 -38.94 64.97
C ASN A 17 45.53 -37.45 65.34
N ALA A 18 46.73 -36.87 65.23
CA ALA A 18 46.94 -35.44 65.45
C ALA A 18 46.53 -34.65 64.19
N GLN A 19 45.30 -34.16 64.14
CA GLN A 19 44.91 -33.10 63.20
C GLN A 19 45.45 -31.76 63.71
N ILE A 20 45.93 -30.90 62.80
CA ILE A 20 46.46 -29.59 63.17
C ILE A 20 45.28 -28.61 63.20
N GLY A 21 44.83 -28.25 64.40
CA GLY A 21 43.95 -27.10 64.61
C GLY A 21 44.74 -25.84 64.94
N ILE A 22 44.52 -24.76 64.19
CA ILE A 22 45.04 -23.43 64.51
C ILE A 22 43.85 -22.51 64.77
N GLY A 23 43.65 -22.11 66.04
CA GLY A 23 42.51 -21.30 66.45
C GLY A 23 41.20 -22.08 66.69
N THR A 24 41.23 -23.42 66.61
CA THR A 24 40.14 -24.31 67.00
C THR A 24 40.69 -25.51 67.79
N VAL A 25 39.94 -25.97 68.80
CA VAL A 25 40.26 -27.18 69.58
C VAL A 25 39.51 -28.43 69.07
N THR A 26 38.61 -28.24 68.12
CA THR A 26 37.86 -29.30 67.43
C THR A 26 38.05 -29.12 65.92
N PRO A 27 39.22 -29.47 65.36
CA PRO A 27 39.42 -29.44 63.92
C PRO A 27 38.34 -30.24 63.21
N ASN A 28 37.90 -29.78 62.03
CA ASN A 28 36.95 -30.53 61.23
C ASN A 28 37.53 -31.91 60.89
N SER A 29 36.75 -32.97 61.15
CA SER A 29 37.20 -34.35 61.01
C SER A 29 37.63 -34.73 59.60
N SER A 30 37.18 -33.99 58.58
CA SER A 30 37.57 -34.17 57.17
C SER A 30 38.88 -33.45 56.78
N SER A 31 39.53 -32.74 57.71
CA SER A 31 40.71 -31.92 57.44
C SER A 31 41.95 -32.36 58.22
N ILE A 32 43.12 -32.28 57.58
CA ILE A 32 44.42 -32.50 58.23
C ILE A 32 44.92 -31.20 58.90
N LEU A 33 44.55 -30.04 58.33
CA LEU A 33 44.81 -28.70 58.84
C LEU A 33 43.51 -27.89 58.83
N ASP A 34 43.06 -27.45 59.99
CA ASP A 34 41.91 -26.55 60.18
C ASP A 34 42.38 -25.24 60.82
N VAL A 35 42.21 -24.12 60.11
CA VAL A 35 42.61 -22.79 60.58
C VAL A 35 41.36 -21.94 60.75
N THR A 36 41.00 -21.66 62.01
CA THR A 36 39.84 -20.84 62.36
C THR A 36 40.28 -19.47 62.90
N SER A 37 39.86 -18.39 62.25
CA SER A 37 40.04 -17.02 62.74
C SER A 37 38.99 -16.10 62.14
N THR A 38 38.54 -15.11 62.92
CA THR A 38 37.62 -14.05 62.46
C THR A 38 38.35 -12.78 62.01
N THR A 39 39.66 -12.68 62.26
CA THR A 39 40.45 -11.44 62.02
C THR A 39 41.78 -11.67 61.29
N LYS A 40 42.23 -12.93 61.17
CA LYS A 40 43.48 -13.31 60.47
C LYS A 40 43.17 -14.35 59.38
N GLY A 41 44.01 -14.42 58.36
CA GLY A 41 43.90 -15.40 57.28
C GLY A 41 45.16 -16.25 57.15
N LEU A 42 45.12 -17.24 56.26
CA LEU A 42 46.29 -18.01 55.85
C LEU A 42 46.99 -17.29 54.70
N LEU A 43 48.25 -16.93 54.90
CA LEU A 43 49.11 -16.42 53.82
C LEU A 43 49.97 -17.57 53.29
N PRO A 44 49.69 -18.13 52.10
CA PRO A 44 50.52 -19.16 51.50
C PRO A 44 51.89 -18.57 51.08
N PRO A 45 52.88 -19.40 50.75
CA PRO A 45 54.19 -18.93 50.31
C PRO A 45 54.08 -17.87 49.21
N LYS A 46 54.71 -16.71 49.45
CA LYS A 46 54.78 -15.60 48.51
C LYS A 46 56.04 -15.72 47.66
N MET A 47 55.91 -15.58 46.35
CA MET A 47 57.02 -15.73 45.42
C MET A 47 56.79 -14.96 44.11
N THR A 48 57.86 -14.69 43.36
CA THR A 48 57.77 -14.12 42.01
C THR A 48 57.29 -15.16 40.98
N GLN A 49 56.90 -14.71 39.80
CA GLN A 49 56.53 -15.55 38.67
C GLN A 49 57.64 -16.54 38.34
N ALA A 50 58.88 -16.05 38.24
CA ALA A 50 60.06 -16.88 37.95
C ALA A 50 60.25 -17.97 39.02
N GLN A 51 60.10 -17.61 40.30
CA GLN A 51 60.21 -18.54 41.42
C GLN A 51 59.09 -19.60 41.42
N ARG A 52 57.85 -19.21 41.15
CA ARG A 52 56.72 -20.16 41.01
C ARG A 52 56.94 -21.14 39.87
N THR A 53 57.38 -20.67 38.71
CA THR A 53 57.66 -21.53 37.55
C THR A 53 58.88 -22.42 37.76
N ALA A 54 59.79 -22.05 38.67
CA ALA A 54 60.97 -22.84 39.02
C ALA A 54 60.69 -23.96 40.04
N ILE A 55 59.47 -24.07 40.58
CA ILE A 55 59.09 -25.21 41.44
C ILE A 55 59.12 -26.48 40.60
N ALA A 56 60.11 -27.34 40.84
CA ALA A 56 60.19 -28.65 40.20
C ALA A 56 59.06 -29.55 40.70
N THR A 57 58.39 -30.24 39.78
CA THR A 57 57.32 -31.22 40.06
C THR A 57 56.27 -30.72 41.08
N PRO A 58 55.56 -29.60 40.81
CA PRO A 58 54.58 -29.07 41.74
C PRO A 58 53.42 -30.07 41.93
N ALA A 59 52.97 -30.24 43.18
CA ALA A 59 51.84 -31.13 43.49
C ALA A 59 50.52 -30.51 43.00
N THR A 60 49.59 -31.34 42.51
CA THR A 60 48.22 -30.91 42.22
C THR A 60 47.56 -30.34 43.47
N GLY A 61 46.99 -29.15 43.38
CA GLY A 61 46.41 -28.41 44.50
C GLY A 61 47.41 -27.52 45.27
N LEU A 62 48.69 -27.49 44.90
CA LEU A 62 49.69 -26.63 45.54
C LEU A 62 49.32 -25.15 45.37
N LEU A 63 49.12 -24.44 46.49
CA LEU A 63 48.69 -23.04 46.54
C LEU A 63 49.86 -22.11 46.86
N VAL A 64 50.03 -21.05 46.07
CA VAL A 64 51.03 -19.99 46.28
C VAL A 64 50.43 -18.61 45.99
N PHE A 65 51.08 -17.56 46.48
CA PHE A 65 50.74 -16.17 46.11
C PHE A 65 51.86 -15.57 45.26
N GLN A 66 51.56 -15.22 44.01
CA GLN A 66 52.51 -14.55 43.11
C GLN A 66 52.55 -13.05 43.40
N THR A 67 53.75 -12.48 43.56
CA THR A 67 53.93 -11.07 43.98
C THR A 67 54.20 -10.09 42.84
N ASP A 68 54.56 -10.56 41.65
CA ASP A 68 54.87 -9.76 40.46
C ASP A 68 54.15 -10.32 39.22
N GLY A 69 54.31 -9.68 38.05
CA GLY A 69 53.53 -10.00 36.85
C GLY A 69 52.03 -9.82 37.08
N SER A 70 51.21 -10.83 36.75
CA SER A 70 49.82 -10.92 37.20
C SER A 70 49.78 -11.37 38.66
N ALA A 71 49.89 -10.44 39.60
CA ALA A 71 49.90 -10.77 41.03
C ALA A 71 48.57 -11.40 41.47
N GLY A 72 48.63 -12.40 42.35
CA GLY A 72 47.44 -13.08 42.86
C GLY A 72 47.69 -14.48 43.39
N TYR A 73 46.63 -15.15 43.83
CA TYR A 73 46.68 -16.55 44.23
C TYR A 73 46.76 -17.47 43.01
N TYR A 74 47.65 -18.45 43.05
CA TYR A 74 47.79 -19.47 42.03
C TYR A 74 47.74 -20.87 42.65
N PHE A 75 47.09 -21.82 41.98
CA PHE A 75 47.22 -23.24 42.31
C PHE A 75 47.71 -24.05 41.11
N TYR A 76 48.42 -25.15 41.36
CA TYR A 76 48.81 -26.07 40.29
C TYR A 76 47.70 -27.09 40.05
N ASN A 77 47.18 -27.21 38.83
CA ASN A 77 46.05 -28.10 38.52
C ASN A 77 46.48 -29.52 38.08
N GLY A 78 47.77 -29.83 38.15
CA GLY A 78 48.35 -31.11 37.68
C GLY A 78 48.95 -31.04 36.28
N ALA A 79 48.65 -30.00 35.50
CA ALA A 79 49.24 -29.76 34.17
C ALA A 79 49.93 -28.40 34.09
N GLY A 80 49.38 -27.40 34.76
CA GLY A 80 49.89 -26.04 34.76
C GLY A 80 49.38 -25.25 35.95
N TRP A 81 49.98 -24.09 36.15
CA TRP A 81 49.54 -23.16 37.19
C TRP A 81 48.36 -22.32 36.72
N GLN A 82 47.31 -22.25 37.54
CA GLN A 82 46.08 -21.49 37.31
C GLN A 82 45.95 -20.37 38.34
N GLN A 83 45.58 -19.17 37.90
CA GLN A 83 45.27 -18.06 38.80
C GLN A 83 43.85 -18.22 39.35
N PHE A 84 43.65 -17.94 40.64
CA PHE A 84 42.33 -17.63 41.16
C PHE A 84 41.92 -16.25 40.63
N SER A 85 41.31 -16.22 39.46
CA SER A 85 40.70 -15.00 38.93
C SER A 85 39.43 -14.71 39.71
N ALA A 86 39.41 -13.58 40.43
CA ALA A 86 38.19 -13.06 41.04
C ALA A 86 37.30 -12.44 39.95
N GLY A 87 36.19 -13.11 39.62
CA GLY A 87 34.90 -12.44 39.41
C GLY A 87 34.71 -11.51 38.20
N ASN A 88 35.29 -11.77 37.03
CA ASN A 88 34.95 -11.03 35.80
C ASN A 88 34.03 -11.80 34.84
N SER A 89 33.39 -12.87 35.30
CA SER A 89 32.39 -13.60 34.52
C SER A 89 31.04 -12.88 34.52
N TRP A 90 30.28 -13.04 33.46
CA TRP A 90 28.85 -12.71 33.45
C TRP A 90 28.10 -13.77 34.29
N SER A 91 27.38 -13.32 35.31
CA SER A 91 26.65 -14.18 36.25
C SER A 91 25.24 -14.50 35.75
N LEU A 92 24.70 -15.67 36.11
CA LEU A 92 23.30 -16.04 35.81
C LEU A 92 22.28 -15.10 36.47
N ASN A 93 22.64 -14.52 37.62
CA ASN A 93 21.80 -13.55 38.32
C ASN A 93 22.11 -12.09 37.91
N GLY A 94 22.99 -11.89 36.92
CA GLY A 94 23.46 -10.58 36.47
C GLY A 94 24.61 -9.99 37.30
N ASN A 95 25.17 -8.89 36.78
CA ASN A 95 26.28 -8.15 37.38
C ASN A 95 25.83 -6.70 37.66
N SER A 96 26.07 -6.18 38.87
CA SER A 96 25.85 -4.77 39.23
C SER A 96 27.15 -3.97 39.15
N GLY A 97 27.05 -2.63 39.04
CA GLY A 97 28.23 -1.73 39.06
C GLY A 97 29.12 -1.78 37.81
N THR A 98 28.59 -2.20 36.67
CA THR A 98 29.34 -2.28 35.41
C THR A 98 29.62 -0.89 34.83
N VAL A 99 30.78 -0.75 34.19
CA VAL A 99 31.18 0.44 33.42
C VAL A 99 31.24 0.04 31.94
N PRO A 100 30.36 0.56 31.06
CA PRO A 100 30.26 0.13 29.66
C PRO A 100 31.55 0.22 28.84
N ALA A 101 32.48 1.12 29.20
CA ALA A 101 33.77 1.26 28.53
C ALA A 101 34.75 0.10 28.82
N THR A 102 34.57 -0.62 29.93
CA THR A 102 35.51 -1.65 30.41
C THR A 102 34.90 -3.04 30.53
N ASN A 103 33.64 -3.15 30.93
CA ASN A 103 32.96 -4.44 31.09
C ASN A 103 32.13 -4.76 29.84
N LYS A 104 32.26 -5.99 29.32
CA LYS A 104 31.54 -6.42 28.11
C LYS A 104 31.14 -7.89 28.20
N LEU A 105 29.96 -8.19 27.65
CA LEU A 105 29.55 -9.53 27.27
C LEU A 105 29.81 -9.69 25.77
N GLY A 106 30.80 -10.49 25.40
CA GLY A 106 31.15 -10.68 24.00
C GLY A 106 32.57 -11.17 23.77
N THR A 107 32.95 -11.22 22.50
CA THR A 107 34.28 -11.59 22.02
C THR A 107 35.11 -10.34 21.75
N THR A 108 36.44 -10.48 21.71
CA THR A 108 37.38 -9.38 21.36
C THR A 108 38.10 -9.61 20.04
N ASP A 109 37.89 -10.77 19.43
CA ASP A 109 38.35 -11.16 18.11
C ASP A 109 37.16 -11.17 17.13
N ASN A 110 37.40 -11.53 15.87
CA ASN A 110 36.37 -11.60 14.83
C ASN A 110 35.49 -12.86 14.93
N GLN A 111 35.33 -13.42 16.13
CA GLN A 111 34.48 -14.58 16.37
C GLN A 111 33.07 -14.13 16.76
N PRO A 112 32.01 -14.81 16.26
CA PRO A 112 30.64 -14.49 16.64
C PRO A 112 30.35 -14.76 18.13
N LEU A 113 29.53 -13.92 18.75
CA LEU A 113 28.93 -14.21 20.06
C LEU A 113 27.70 -15.10 19.85
N LEU A 114 27.69 -16.30 20.43
CA LEU A 114 26.60 -17.27 20.32
C LEU A 114 25.78 -17.33 21.61
N VAL A 115 24.46 -17.34 21.46
CA VAL A 115 23.52 -17.67 22.54
C VAL A 115 22.78 -18.94 22.18
N LYS A 116 22.83 -19.91 23.09
CA LYS A 116 22.27 -21.25 22.91
C LYS A 116 21.20 -21.56 23.96
N THR A 117 20.18 -22.31 23.54
CA THR A 117 19.16 -22.91 24.42
C THR A 117 19.15 -24.41 24.16
N ASN A 118 19.20 -25.24 25.20
CA ASN A 118 19.28 -26.71 25.06
C ASN A 118 20.42 -27.16 24.11
N ASN A 119 21.58 -26.50 24.21
CA ASN A 119 22.74 -26.71 23.32
C ASN A 119 22.52 -26.41 21.81
N ALA A 120 21.34 -25.92 21.41
CA ALA A 120 21.05 -25.43 20.07
C ALA A 120 21.23 -23.91 19.98
N GLU A 121 21.79 -23.42 18.88
CA GLU A 121 21.98 -21.99 18.65
C GLU A 121 20.64 -21.29 18.38
N SER A 122 20.35 -20.25 19.17
CA SER A 122 19.12 -19.48 19.04
C SER A 122 19.38 -18.08 18.46
N PHE A 123 20.57 -17.54 18.72
CA PHE A 123 20.91 -16.16 18.40
C PHE A 123 22.43 -16.01 18.21
N ARG A 124 22.82 -15.17 17.26
CA ARG A 124 24.21 -14.85 16.95
C ARG A 124 24.41 -13.38 16.66
N ILE A 125 25.51 -12.83 17.16
CA ILE A 125 26.08 -11.56 16.68
C ILE A 125 27.35 -11.89 15.90
N LEU A 126 27.36 -11.58 14.60
CA LEU A 126 28.52 -11.77 13.72
C LEU A 126 29.60 -10.72 14.00
N GLY A 127 30.85 -11.01 13.61
CA GLY A 127 31.97 -10.07 13.78
C GLY A 127 31.81 -8.73 13.03
N ASN A 128 30.93 -8.68 12.02
CA ASN A 128 30.54 -7.44 11.32
C ASN A 128 29.39 -6.68 12.02
N GLY A 129 28.94 -7.15 13.17
CA GLY A 129 27.86 -6.56 13.98
C GLY A 129 26.44 -6.90 13.51
N ASN A 130 26.26 -7.80 12.54
CA ASN A 130 24.94 -8.25 12.13
C ASN A 130 24.36 -9.25 13.15
N VAL A 131 23.07 -9.12 13.44
CA VAL A 131 22.32 -9.99 14.34
C VAL A 131 21.54 -11.01 13.52
N VAL A 132 21.69 -12.29 13.85
CA VAL A 132 21.04 -13.40 13.14
C VAL A 132 20.25 -14.26 14.11
N LEU A 133 19.01 -14.56 13.74
CA LEU A 133 18.09 -15.44 14.44
C LEU A 133 17.73 -16.61 13.53
N GLY A 134 18.13 -17.83 13.90
CA GLY A 134 17.85 -19.07 13.16
C GLY A 134 18.81 -19.43 12.03
N GLY A 135 19.89 -18.67 11.82
CA GLY A 135 20.82 -18.83 10.69
C GLY A 135 22.28 -18.49 11.06
N THR A 136 23.21 -18.71 10.14
CA THR A 136 24.66 -18.56 10.40
C THR A 136 25.35 -17.44 9.63
N THR A 137 24.70 -16.87 8.61
CA THR A 137 25.22 -15.81 7.75
C THR A 137 24.18 -14.71 7.55
N SER A 138 24.62 -13.48 7.28
CA SER A 138 23.72 -12.37 6.96
C SER A 138 24.40 -11.22 6.22
N THR A 139 23.71 -10.68 5.21
CA THR A 139 24.02 -9.41 4.54
C THR A 139 23.32 -8.20 5.18
N SER A 140 22.35 -8.41 6.07
CA SER A 140 21.53 -7.37 6.71
C SER A 140 21.81 -7.24 8.21
N LYS A 141 21.59 -6.04 8.77
CA LYS A 141 21.84 -5.76 10.20
C LYS A 141 21.03 -6.63 11.15
N LEU A 142 19.77 -6.90 10.82
CA LEU A 142 18.93 -7.91 11.46
C LEU A 142 18.49 -8.91 10.39
N HIS A 143 18.75 -10.19 10.63
CA HIS A 143 18.36 -11.27 9.73
C HIS A 143 17.61 -12.33 10.51
N LEU A 144 16.35 -12.51 10.12
CA LEU A 144 15.46 -13.53 10.63
C LEU A 144 15.35 -14.60 9.54
N THR A 145 15.91 -15.77 9.78
CA THR A 145 15.66 -16.93 8.91
C THR A 145 14.56 -17.76 9.56
N SER A 146 13.58 -18.20 8.79
CA SER A 146 12.65 -19.21 9.28
C SER A 146 13.44 -20.46 9.67
N PRO A 147 13.29 -21.02 10.89
CA PRO A 147 13.70 -22.39 11.11
C PRO A 147 12.89 -23.28 10.14
N ASN A 148 13.54 -24.36 9.69
CA ASN A 148 13.04 -25.36 8.75
C ASN A 148 11.52 -25.41 8.67
N VAL A 149 10.99 -24.94 7.54
CA VAL A 149 9.56 -25.02 7.22
C VAL A 149 9.15 -26.49 7.34
N LEU A 150 8.15 -26.79 8.15
CA LEU A 150 7.44 -28.06 8.00
C LEU A 150 6.71 -27.98 6.66
N SER A 151 7.38 -28.47 5.62
CA SER A 151 6.89 -28.59 4.26
C SER A 151 7.06 -30.04 3.86
N ILE A 152 5.97 -30.78 3.99
CA ILE A 152 5.88 -32.16 3.52
C ILE A 152 4.91 -32.12 2.36
N VAL A 153 5.45 -32.33 1.16
CA VAL A 153 4.67 -32.47 -0.06
C VAL A 153 4.87 -33.89 -0.56
N GLN A 154 3.78 -34.61 -0.78
CA GLN A 154 3.77 -35.87 -1.48
C GLN A 154 2.77 -35.77 -2.62
N ASP A 155 3.29 -35.42 -3.79
CA ASP A 155 2.64 -35.36 -5.11
C ASP A 155 2.87 -36.64 -5.92
N PHE A 156 3.47 -37.66 -5.31
CA PHE A 156 3.88 -38.93 -5.90
C PHE A 156 4.77 -38.86 -7.17
N GLU A 157 5.16 -37.68 -7.66
CA GLU A 157 5.91 -37.51 -8.92
C GLU A 157 7.30 -38.13 -8.88
N SER A 158 7.91 -38.14 -7.70
CA SER A 158 9.21 -38.76 -7.45
C SER A 158 9.15 -40.27 -7.17
N VAL A 159 7.95 -40.83 -7.03
CA VAL A 159 7.73 -42.26 -6.80
C VAL A 159 7.66 -42.95 -8.16
N THR A 160 8.19 -44.16 -8.27
CA THR A 160 8.07 -44.92 -9.53
C THR A 160 6.67 -45.50 -9.63
N SER A 161 6.04 -45.41 -10.81
CA SER A 161 4.74 -46.05 -11.05
C SER A 161 4.81 -47.57 -10.84
N GLY A 162 3.78 -48.11 -10.21
CA GLY A 162 3.70 -49.52 -9.81
C GLY A 162 3.14 -49.69 -8.40
N ASN A 163 3.09 -50.94 -7.94
CA ASN A 163 2.55 -51.28 -6.62
C ASN A 163 3.37 -50.64 -5.51
N VAL A 164 2.69 -49.99 -4.56
CA VAL A 164 3.32 -49.56 -3.30
C VAL A 164 3.64 -50.82 -2.49
N THR A 165 4.84 -50.88 -1.91
CA THR A 165 5.33 -52.09 -1.23
C THR A 165 5.07 -52.06 0.28
N LEU A 166 4.99 -53.26 0.89
CA LEU A 166 4.83 -53.46 2.34
C LEU A 166 6.02 -53.03 3.21
N VAL A 167 7.10 -52.52 2.60
CA VAL A 167 8.35 -52.20 3.32
C VAL A 167 8.19 -50.89 4.08
N ASN A 168 8.26 -50.96 5.40
CA ASN A 168 8.07 -49.82 6.31
C ASN A 168 9.18 -48.76 6.28
N THR A 169 10.18 -48.88 5.40
CA THR A 169 11.28 -47.91 5.24
C THR A 169 11.10 -46.96 4.06
N ASN A 170 10.24 -47.28 3.10
CA ASN A 170 9.99 -46.44 1.92
C ASN A 170 8.83 -45.46 2.19
N ASN A 171 8.81 -44.32 1.51
CA ASN A 171 7.71 -43.36 1.57
C ASN A 171 7.25 -43.05 0.13
N PRO A 172 5.99 -43.32 -0.24
CA PRO A 172 4.97 -44.01 0.55
C PRO A 172 5.24 -45.51 0.70
N TYR A 173 4.60 -46.14 1.68
CA TYR A 173 4.52 -47.60 1.82
C TYR A 173 3.10 -47.99 2.22
N ASN A 174 2.80 -49.27 2.32
CA ASN A 174 1.47 -49.71 2.71
C ASN A 174 1.44 -50.87 3.70
N PHE A 175 0.25 -51.08 4.24
CA PHE A 175 -0.12 -52.26 5.02
C PHE A 175 -1.35 -52.90 4.39
N TYR A 176 -1.37 -54.23 4.38
CA TYR A 176 -2.50 -55.01 3.88
C TYR A 176 -3.02 -55.93 4.98
N THR A 177 -4.33 -55.91 5.19
CA THR A 177 -5.09 -56.95 5.89
C THR A 177 -6.09 -57.63 4.95
N ASN A 178 -5.84 -57.48 3.65
CA ASN A 178 -6.54 -58.13 2.55
C ASN A 178 -6.69 -59.64 2.79
N VAL A 179 -7.92 -60.15 2.76
CA VAL A 179 -8.20 -61.59 2.87
C VAL A 179 -8.45 -62.14 1.48
N GLY A 180 -7.52 -62.96 0.98
CA GLY A 180 -7.66 -63.65 -0.32
C GLY A 180 -7.31 -62.81 -1.56
N CYS A 181 -6.82 -61.58 -1.39
CA CYS A 181 -6.38 -60.73 -2.51
C CYS A 181 -4.97 -61.08 -3.01
N ILE A 182 -4.67 -60.75 -4.26
CA ILE A 182 -3.30 -60.75 -4.78
C ILE A 182 -2.61 -59.42 -4.49
N VAL A 183 -1.28 -59.37 -4.61
CA VAL A 183 -0.48 -58.16 -4.31
C VAL A 183 -0.81 -56.94 -5.18
N ASP A 184 -1.48 -57.18 -6.31
CA ASP A 184 -1.92 -56.13 -7.25
C ASP A 184 -3.20 -55.41 -6.80
N ASP A 185 -3.89 -55.92 -5.77
CA ASP A 185 -5.11 -55.35 -5.16
C ASP A 185 -4.81 -54.36 -4.01
N GLY A 186 -3.60 -53.78 -4.03
CA GLY A 186 -3.16 -52.78 -3.07
C GLY A 186 -3.05 -51.39 -3.67
N TRP A 187 -2.60 -50.44 -2.86
CA TRP A 187 -2.27 -49.11 -3.36
C TRP A 187 -1.14 -49.18 -4.37
N ARG A 188 -1.29 -48.46 -5.49
CA ARG A 188 -0.28 -48.32 -6.54
C ARG A 188 -0.14 -46.85 -6.94
N ILE A 189 1.03 -46.50 -7.47
CA ILE A 189 1.26 -45.18 -8.06
C ILE A 189 1.03 -45.27 -9.57
N SER A 190 0.20 -44.37 -10.10
CA SER A 190 -0.28 -44.40 -11.48
C SER A 190 -0.39 -42.99 -12.07
N THR A 191 -0.21 -42.87 -13.38
CA THR A 191 -0.46 -41.64 -14.14
C THR A 191 -1.91 -41.54 -14.66
N SER A 192 -2.70 -42.58 -14.45
CA SER A 192 -4.15 -42.60 -14.67
C SER A 192 -4.86 -42.83 -13.34
N ASP A 193 -6.09 -42.34 -13.23
CA ASP A 193 -6.93 -42.60 -12.05
C ASP A 193 -7.20 -44.10 -11.93
N ALA A 194 -7.62 -44.54 -10.74
CA ALA A 194 -8.40 -45.78 -10.64
C ALA A 194 -9.51 -45.70 -11.70
N SER A 195 -9.74 -46.76 -12.47
CA SER A 195 -10.57 -46.74 -13.70
C SER A 195 -12.00 -46.19 -13.52
N SER A 196 -12.38 -45.96 -12.27
CA SER A 196 -13.70 -45.54 -11.80
C SER A 196 -13.68 -44.46 -10.72
N ALA A 197 -12.54 -44.06 -10.12
CA ALA A 197 -12.47 -42.98 -9.13
C ALA A 197 -11.73 -41.76 -9.71
N ALA A 198 -12.34 -41.15 -10.74
CA ALA A 198 -11.74 -40.05 -11.48
C ALA A 198 -11.43 -38.84 -10.58
N CYS A 199 -10.25 -38.25 -10.73
CA CYS A 199 -9.79 -37.11 -9.94
C CYS A 199 -9.24 -35.99 -10.85
N ALA A 200 -10.11 -35.08 -11.26
CA ALA A 200 -9.81 -33.92 -12.09
C ALA A 200 -8.86 -32.91 -11.44
N SER A 201 -8.79 -32.90 -10.10
CA SER A 201 -7.84 -32.09 -9.33
C SER A 201 -6.50 -32.79 -9.09
N CYS A 202 -6.37 -34.07 -9.46
CA CYS A 202 -5.12 -34.80 -9.41
C CYS A 202 -4.37 -34.65 -10.74
N SER A 203 -3.04 -34.61 -10.72
CA SER A 203 -2.22 -34.38 -11.91
C SER A 203 -0.97 -35.24 -11.88
N GLY A 204 -0.53 -35.73 -13.04
CA GLY A 204 0.68 -36.56 -13.13
C GLY A 204 0.57 -37.85 -12.32
N GLN A 205 1.53 -38.17 -11.46
CA GLN A 205 1.50 -39.40 -10.66
C GLN A 205 0.60 -39.25 -9.42
N ARG A 206 -0.22 -40.27 -9.14
CA ARG A 206 -1.09 -40.30 -7.95
C ARG A 206 -1.21 -41.68 -7.36
N ALA A 207 -1.56 -41.75 -6.08
CA ALA A 207 -1.87 -42.99 -5.41
C ALA A 207 -3.28 -43.42 -5.73
N VAL A 208 -3.44 -44.64 -6.24
CA VAL A 208 -4.74 -45.21 -6.60
C VAL A 208 -4.87 -46.59 -5.97
N ILE A 209 -6.10 -46.95 -5.62
CA ILE A 209 -6.50 -48.31 -5.28
C ILE A 209 -7.86 -48.58 -5.92
N ASP A 210 -8.02 -49.71 -6.56
CA ASP A 210 -9.27 -50.15 -7.16
C ASP A 210 -9.38 -51.67 -7.14
N TYR A 211 -10.51 -52.17 -7.62
CA TYR A 211 -10.75 -53.57 -7.84
C TYR A 211 -9.86 -54.13 -8.97
N GLY A 212 -8.82 -54.89 -8.61
CA GLY A 212 -7.84 -55.48 -9.52
C GLY A 212 -8.09 -56.96 -9.80
N ALA A 213 -9.05 -57.30 -10.67
CA ALA A 213 -9.23 -58.66 -11.20
C ALA A 213 -9.49 -59.80 -10.18
N SER A 214 -9.69 -59.53 -8.88
CA SER A 214 -9.94 -60.55 -7.85
C SER A 214 -11.14 -60.20 -6.94
N THR A 215 -11.95 -61.18 -6.54
CA THR A 215 -13.20 -61.00 -5.75
C THR A 215 -12.96 -60.94 -4.23
N CYS A 216 -11.85 -60.36 -3.80
CA CYS A 216 -11.41 -60.41 -2.40
C CYS A 216 -11.91 -59.21 -1.58
N ASP A 217 -11.87 -59.36 -0.25
CA ASP A 217 -12.09 -58.23 0.67
C ASP A 217 -10.79 -57.42 0.81
N GLN A 218 -10.73 -56.28 0.14
CA GLN A 218 -9.63 -55.32 0.24
C GLN A 218 -9.71 -54.56 1.57
N ASP A 219 -8.60 -54.51 2.29
CA ASP A 219 -8.35 -53.69 3.46
C ASP A 219 -6.89 -53.25 3.44
N ALA A 220 -6.64 -52.15 2.75
CA ALA A 220 -5.31 -51.68 2.44
C ALA A 220 -5.12 -50.22 2.87
N THR A 221 -4.01 -49.96 3.54
CA THR A 221 -3.66 -48.63 4.04
C THR A 221 -2.38 -48.13 3.38
N LEU A 222 -2.48 -47.03 2.63
CA LEU A 222 -1.32 -46.25 2.19
C LEU A 222 -0.84 -45.39 3.36
N VAL A 223 0.45 -45.41 3.63
CA VAL A 223 1.09 -44.65 4.68
C VAL A 223 2.08 -43.68 4.08
N VAL A 224 1.89 -42.40 4.39
CA VAL A 224 2.83 -41.31 4.11
C VAL A 224 3.47 -40.90 5.43
N LYS A 225 4.77 -41.15 5.58
CA LYS A 225 5.49 -40.77 6.80
C LYS A 225 5.71 -39.27 6.84
N LEU A 226 5.41 -38.66 7.99
CA LEU A 226 5.68 -37.25 8.23
C LEU A 226 6.97 -37.03 9.03
N GLY A 227 7.34 -38.01 9.87
CA GLY A 227 8.50 -37.90 10.75
C GLY A 227 8.18 -37.12 12.04
N VAL A 228 9.24 -36.78 12.78
CA VAL A 228 9.12 -36.01 14.03
C VAL A 228 8.76 -34.56 13.73
N ILE A 229 7.59 -34.13 14.22
CA ILE A 229 7.07 -32.77 13.99
C ILE A 229 7.22 -31.94 15.27
N ASN A 230 7.97 -30.83 15.17
CA ASN A 230 8.17 -29.88 16.27
C ASN A 230 7.16 -28.71 16.21
N ALA A 231 5.87 -29.03 16.17
CA ALA A 231 4.78 -28.05 16.12
C ALA A 231 3.60 -28.48 17.02
N THR A 232 2.72 -27.54 17.39
CA THR A 232 1.49 -27.82 18.17
C THR A 232 0.25 -27.99 17.30
N SER A 233 0.36 -27.65 16.01
CA SER A 233 -0.66 -27.93 15.02
C SER A 233 -0.05 -28.04 13.62
N ILE A 234 -0.72 -28.75 12.72
CA ILE A 234 -0.32 -28.91 11.32
C ILE A 234 -1.51 -28.69 10.39
N PRO A 235 -1.41 -27.82 9.38
CA PRO A 235 -2.37 -27.80 8.29
C PRO A 235 -2.13 -29.00 7.37
N ILE A 236 -3.19 -29.68 6.98
CA ILE A 236 -3.16 -30.87 6.14
C ILE A 236 -4.14 -30.63 5.00
N SER A 237 -3.68 -30.81 3.76
CA SER A 237 -4.53 -30.85 2.58
C SER A 237 -4.14 -31.97 1.62
N PHE A 238 -5.11 -32.47 0.87
CA PHE A 238 -4.87 -33.44 -0.21
C PHE A 238 -6.09 -33.48 -1.14
N ASN A 239 -5.85 -33.80 -2.40
CA ASN A 239 -6.89 -34.08 -3.38
C ASN A 239 -7.27 -35.55 -3.29
N TYR A 240 -8.56 -35.85 -3.39
CA TYR A 240 -9.01 -37.24 -3.42
C TYR A 240 -10.28 -37.43 -4.25
N SER A 241 -10.50 -38.65 -4.67
CA SER A 241 -11.74 -39.09 -5.29
C SER A 241 -12.06 -40.48 -4.77
N PHE A 242 -13.24 -40.66 -4.18
CA PHE A 242 -13.74 -41.94 -3.69
C PHE A 242 -15.06 -42.24 -4.40
N ASN A 243 -15.11 -43.35 -5.14
CA ASN A 243 -16.31 -43.83 -5.81
C ASN A 243 -16.80 -45.07 -5.07
N TYR A 244 -17.99 -44.99 -4.51
CA TYR A 244 -18.60 -46.00 -3.66
C TYR A 244 -19.60 -46.83 -4.49
N ASP A 245 -19.53 -48.17 -4.40
CA ASP A 245 -20.45 -49.08 -5.10
C ASP A 245 -21.29 -49.90 -4.12
N VAL A 246 -20.63 -50.72 -3.30
CA VAL A 246 -21.28 -51.79 -2.53
C VAL A 246 -20.75 -51.86 -1.09
N THR A 247 -21.62 -52.17 -0.13
CA THR A 247 -21.18 -52.41 1.25
C THR A 247 -20.57 -53.81 1.41
N PRO A 248 -19.48 -53.96 2.19
CA PRO A 248 -18.78 -52.92 2.94
C PRO A 248 -17.72 -52.20 2.10
N GLU A 249 -17.87 -50.88 1.91
CA GLU A 249 -16.85 -50.02 1.29
C GLU A 249 -16.70 -48.72 2.09
N ALA A 250 -15.46 -48.35 2.42
CA ALA A 250 -15.16 -47.17 3.21
C ALA A 250 -13.77 -46.61 2.88
N PHE A 251 -13.69 -45.28 2.83
CA PHE A 251 -12.43 -44.55 2.74
C PHE A 251 -12.19 -43.73 4.01
N VAL A 252 -11.14 -44.10 4.75
CA VAL A 252 -10.81 -43.49 6.05
C VAL A 252 -9.41 -42.91 5.98
N VAL A 253 -9.30 -41.62 6.29
CA VAL A 253 -8.00 -40.94 6.39
C VAL A 253 -7.76 -40.57 7.84
N THR A 254 -6.63 -40.99 8.39
CA THR A 254 -6.25 -40.69 9.78
C THR A 254 -4.88 -40.03 9.85
N LEU A 255 -4.75 -39.09 10.78
CA LEU A 255 -3.46 -38.67 11.31
C LEU A 255 -3.12 -39.62 12.46
N TYR A 256 -2.02 -40.36 12.32
CA TYR A 256 -1.60 -41.36 13.29
C TYR A 256 -0.34 -40.88 14.01
N ASN A 257 -0.33 -40.97 15.34
CA ASN A 257 0.85 -40.71 16.16
C ASN A 257 1.63 -42.02 16.31
N GLU A 258 2.77 -42.11 15.64
CA GLU A 258 3.65 -43.28 15.66
C GLU A 258 4.35 -43.45 17.02
N THR A 259 4.58 -42.35 17.74
CA THR A 259 5.23 -42.38 19.06
C THR A 259 4.30 -42.95 20.15
N THR A 260 3.00 -42.63 20.12
CA THR A 260 2.01 -43.17 21.06
C THR A 260 1.25 -44.39 20.53
N ALA A 261 1.49 -44.78 19.27
CA ALA A 261 0.79 -45.85 18.58
C ALA A 261 -0.74 -45.69 18.59
N SER A 262 -1.24 -44.47 18.39
CA SER A 262 -2.68 -44.16 18.45
C SER A 262 -3.12 -43.21 17.33
N VAL A 263 -4.40 -43.29 16.93
CA VAL A 263 -5.00 -42.32 16.02
C VAL A 263 -5.09 -40.97 16.73
N GLN A 264 -4.41 -39.96 16.20
CA GLN A 264 -4.45 -38.59 16.69
C GLN A 264 -5.75 -37.90 16.27
N ALA A 265 -6.13 -38.07 15.00
CA ALA A 265 -7.38 -37.52 14.45
C ALA A 265 -7.86 -38.35 13.25
N THR A 266 -9.17 -38.49 13.11
CA THR A 266 -9.81 -38.99 11.89
C THR A 266 -10.16 -37.79 11.01
N LEU A 267 -9.49 -37.70 9.86
CA LEU A 267 -9.62 -36.58 8.93
C LEU A 267 -10.81 -36.78 7.98
N LEU A 268 -10.98 -38.02 7.49
CA LEU A 268 -12.10 -38.46 6.66
C LEU A 268 -12.58 -39.83 7.12
N ASN A 269 -13.88 -40.07 7.02
CA ASN A 269 -14.52 -41.36 7.22
C ASN A 269 -15.75 -41.43 6.31
N LEU A 270 -15.55 -41.89 5.07
CA LEU A 270 -16.53 -41.84 4.01
C LEU A 270 -17.12 -43.22 3.74
N SER A 271 -18.43 -43.24 3.50
CA SER A 271 -19.21 -44.43 3.13
C SER A 271 -20.22 -44.12 2.02
N ALA A 272 -19.88 -43.16 1.16
CA ALA A 272 -20.64 -42.69 0.00
C ALA A 272 -19.71 -41.91 -0.95
N ASP A 273 -20.16 -41.71 -2.18
CA ASP A 273 -19.41 -41.01 -3.23
C ASP A 273 -18.88 -39.64 -2.80
N ALA A 274 -17.60 -39.42 -3.08
CA ALA A 274 -16.92 -38.14 -2.89
C ALA A 274 -15.88 -37.96 -3.99
N LEU A 275 -16.34 -37.61 -5.19
CA LEU A 275 -15.51 -37.48 -6.38
C LEU A 275 -14.87 -36.09 -6.48
N ASN A 276 -13.61 -36.02 -6.90
CA ASN A 276 -12.89 -34.77 -7.22
C ASN A 276 -12.83 -33.74 -6.06
N GLN A 277 -12.63 -34.20 -4.83
CA GLN A 277 -12.68 -33.36 -3.64
C GLN A 277 -11.29 -32.88 -3.23
N LEU A 278 -11.27 -31.75 -2.52
CA LEU A 278 -10.11 -31.23 -1.80
C LEU A 278 -10.40 -31.31 -0.30
N TYR A 279 -9.59 -32.06 0.43
CA TYR A 279 -9.55 -31.96 1.88
C TYR A 279 -8.61 -30.83 2.31
N SER A 280 -9.00 -30.02 3.29
CA SER A 280 -8.12 -29.04 3.94
C SER A 280 -8.58 -28.76 5.38
N SER A 281 -7.71 -29.00 6.36
CA SER A 281 -7.95 -28.58 7.74
C SER A 281 -6.67 -28.47 8.55
N THR A 282 -6.73 -27.82 9.72
CA THR A 282 -5.61 -27.76 10.67
C THR A 282 -5.87 -28.67 11.86
N GLN A 283 -4.92 -29.55 12.16
CA GLN A 283 -5.01 -30.54 13.22
C GLN A 283 -4.08 -30.18 14.38
N ALA A 284 -4.57 -30.35 15.62
CA ALA A 284 -3.75 -30.19 16.81
C ALA A 284 -2.88 -31.44 17.05
N ILE A 285 -1.59 -31.21 17.36
CA ILE A 285 -0.61 -32.27 17.61
C ILE A 285 0.29 -31.94 18.81
N THR A 286 1.03 -32.92 19.29
CA THR A 286 2.04 -32.73 20.35
C THR A 286 3.41 -32.53 19.71
N SER A 287 4.07 -31.42 20.06
CA SER A 287 5.40 -31.10 19.54
C SER A 287 6.44 -32.16 19.94
N GLY A 288 7.31 -32.51 19.00
CA GLY A 288 8.41 -33.46 19.19
C GLY A 288 8.03 -34.92 19.02
N GLN A 289 6.85 -35.24 18.50
CA GLN A 289 6.40 -36.62 18.26
C GLN A 289 6.39 -36.98 16.77
N ASP A 290 6.48 -38.27 16.47
CA ASP A 290 6.49 -38.83 15.12
C ASP A 290 5.07 -39.12 14.60
N TYR A 291 4.77 -38.72 13.37
CA TYR A 291 3.43 -38.80 12.78
C TYR A 291 3.42 -39.42 11.37
N SER A 292 2.29 -40.02 10.99
CA SER A 292 2.00 -40.45 9.62
C SER A 292 0.58 -40.10 9.20
N LEU A 293 0.39 -39.91 7.89
CA LEU A 293 -0.94 -39.91 7.27
C LEU A 293 -1.24 -41.31 6.75
N ARG A 294 -2.41 -41.84 7.11
CA ARG A 294 -2.85 -43.18 6.73
C ARG A 294 -4.16 -43.09 5.97
N PHE A 295 -4.12 -43.50 4.69
CA PHE A 295 -5.25 -43.55 3.78
C PHE A 295 -5.68 -45.00 3.64
N ARG A 296 -6.71 -45.39 4.39
CA ARG A 296 -7.23 -46.76 4.43
C ARG A 296 -8.45 -46.85 3.53
N TYR A 297 -8.40 -47.82 2.63
CA TYR A 297 -9.54 -48.24 1.83
C TYR A 297 -9.95 -49.64 2.27
N VAL A 298 -11.24 -49.80 2.55
CA VAL A 298 -11.88 -51.09 2.77
C VAL A 298 -12.93 -51.23 1.67
N GLY A 299 -12.99 -52.37 1.01
CA GLY A 299 -13.94 -52.60 -0.08
C GLY A 299 -13.97 -54.04 -0.53
N ASN A 300 -15.11 -54.49 -1.02
CA ASN A 300 -15.23 -55.71 -1.81
C ASN A 300 -15.95 -55.32 -3.11
N TYR A 301 -15.30 -55.51 -4.26
CA TYR A 301 -15.90 -55.13 -5.55
C TYR A 301 -16.19 -53.63 -5.71
N GLY A 302 -15.42 -52.76 -5.03
CA GLY A 302 -15.60 -51.31 -5.06
C GLY A 302 -14.85 -50.59 -6.19
N TRP A 303 -15.32 -49.39 -6.54
CA TRP A 303 -14.74 -48.56 -7.61
C TRP A 303 -13.46 -47.83 -7.18
N GLY A 304 -13.12 -47.85 -5.89
CA GLY A 304 -11.80 -47.49 -5.40
C GLY A 304 -11.61 -46.01 -5.07
N VAL A 305 -10.35 -45.64 -4.83
CA VAL A 305 -9.93 -44.32 -4.37
C VAL A 305 -8.71 -43.84 -5.17
N THR A 306 -8.71 -42.55 -5.49
CA THR A 306 -7.53 -41.80 -5.93
C THR A 306 -7.16 -40.75 -4.88
N VAL A 307 -5.87 -40.58 -4.57
CA VAL A 307 -5.31 -39.56 -3.68
C VAL A 307 -4.09 -38.91 -4.32
N ASP A 308 -3.99 -37.59 -4.23
CA ASP A 308 -2.89 -36.81 -4.78
C ASP A 308 -2.64 -35.51 -4.00
N ASN A 309 -1.52 -34.84 -4.29
CA ASN A 309 -1.18 -33.50 -3.80
C ASN A 309 -1.28 -33.37 -2.27
N ILE A 310 -0.75 -34.36 -1.55
CA ILE A 310 -0.70 -34.31 -0.09
C ILE A 310 0.26 -33.21 0.32
N SER A 311 -0.22 -32.24 1.10
CA SER A 311 0.52 -31.07 1.51
C SER A 311 0.31 -30.80 2.99
N ILE A 312 1.42 -30.68 3.71
CA ILE A 312 1.49 -30.23 5.09
C ILE A 312 2.48 -29.08 5.11
N VAL A 313 1.95 -27.87 4.98
CA VAL A 313 2.74 -26.63 4.93
C VAL A 313 2.20 -25.67 5.98
N ALA A 314 2.88 -25.60 7.12
CA ALA A 314 2.54 -24.61 8.15
C ALA A 314 2.88 -23.19 7.66
N PRO A 315 1.95 -22.22 7.73
CA PRO A 315 2.31 -20.81 7.51
C PRO A 315 3.23 -20.37 8.65
N VAL A 316 4.49 -20.10 8.33
CA VAL A 316 5.46 -19.59 9.30
C VAL A 316 5.53 -18.08 9.19
N ASN A 317 5.12 -17.37 10.25
CA ASN A 317 5.47 -15.97 10.39
C ASN A 317 6.94 -15.90 10.82
N VAL A 318 7.83 -15.53 9.91
CA VAL A 318 9.27 -15.33 10.18
C VAL A 318 9.50 -14.17 11.15
N LEU A 319 8.56 -13.22 11.19
CA LEU A 319 8.54 -12.07 12.06
C LEU A 319 7.09 -11.76 12.45
N ARG A 320 6.78 -11.80 13.75
CA ARG A 320 5.53 -11.29 14.30
C ARG A 320 5.85 -10.08 15.17
N ILE A 321 5.40 -8.90 14.74
CA ILE A 321 5.53 -7.68 15.53
C ILE A 321 4.23 -7.49 16.31
N VAL A 322 4.33 -7.51 17.65
CA VAL A 322 3.21 -7.37 18.58
C VAL A 322 3.40 -6.10 19.42
N ASP A 323 2.49 -5.16 19.27
CA ASP A 323 2.36 -3.88 19.97
C ASP A 323 1.01 -3.77 20.72
N GLY A 324 0.12 -4.77 20.57
CA GLY A 324 -1.21 -4.80 21.19
C GLY A 324 -2.34 -4.28 20.29
N ASN A 325 -2.03 -3.62 19.18
CA ASN A 325 -2.98 -3.03 18.23
C ASN A 325 -3.10 -3.83 16.92
N GLN A 326 -2.46 -5.01 16.81
CA GLN A 326 -2.60 -5.88 15.63
C GLN A 326 -4.07 -6.29 15.46
N ALA A 327 -4.61 -6.09 14.27
CA ALA A 327 -5.92 -6.62 13.89
C ALA A 327 -5.97 -6.95 12.39
N ASN A 328 -7.00 -7.69 11.97
CA ASN A 328 -7.19 -7.97 10.55
C ASN A 328 -7.35 -6.66 9.76
N ASN A 329 -6.74 -6.59 8.59
CA ASN A 329 -6.69 -5.40 7.72
C ASN A 329 -5.92 -4.19 8.28
N TYR A 330 -5.17 -4.32 9.39
CA TYR A 330 -4.31 -3.25 9.87
C TYR A 330 -2.98 -3.24 9.10
N VAL A 331 -2.39 -2.07 8.95
CA VAL A 331 -1.05 -1.90 8.37
C VAL A 331 -0.09 -1.34 9.40
N MET A 332 1.18 -1.67 9.28
CA MET A 332 2.23 -1.08 10.10
C MET A 332 2.62 0.29 9.53
N VAL A 333 2.54 1.32 10.37
CA VAL A 333 3.00 2.68 10.04
C VAL A 333 4.10 3.11 10.99
N SER A 334 5.06 3.88 10.49
CA SER A 334 6.12 4.48 11.30
C SER A 334 5.83 5.94 11.57
N ASP A 335 6.10 6.40 12.79
CA ASP A 335 6.20 7.83 13.09
C ASP A 335 7.56 8.42 12.62
N ALA A 336 7.74 9.73 12.80
CA ALA A 336 8.98 10.44 12.45
C ALA A 336 10.20 10.03 13.28
N ASN A 337 10.00 9.32 14.39
CA ASN A 337 11.07 8.80 15.24
C ASN A 337 11.40 7.33 14.92
N GLY A 338 10.70 6.71 13.96
CA GLY A 338 10.90 5.32 13.58
C GLY A 338 10.07 4.31 14.40
N ASN A 339 9.11 4.76 15.20
CA ASN A 339 8.25 3.87 15.98
C ASN A 339 7.16 3.27 15.08
N GLY A 340 7.24 1.97 14.82
CA GLY A 340 6.22 1.21 14.09
C GLY A 340 5.02 0.89 14.97
N THR A 341 3.80 1.23 14.52
CA THR A 341 2.54 0.86 15.19
C THR A 341 1.55 0.28 14.19
N TRP A 342 0.80 -0.75 14.56
CA TRP A 342 -0.30 -1.28 13.75
C TRP A 342 -1.51 -0.37 13.84
N THR A 343 -1.96 0.13 12.70
CA THR A 343 -3.06 1.10 12.62
C THR A 343 -4.10 0.63 11.61
N ASN A 344 -5.38 0.89 11.93
CA ASN A 344 -6.45 0.70 10.98
C ASN A 344 -6.28 1.68 9.82
N PRO A 345 -6.09 1.20 8.57
CA PRO A 345 -5.96 2.09 7.44
C PRO A 345 -7.22 2.93 7.18
N SER A 346 -8.40 2.50 7.64
CA SER A 346 -9.63 3.31 7.54
C SER A 346 -9.63 4.55 8.44
N GLY A 347 -8.69 4.64 9.38
CA GLY A 347 -8.49 5.80 10.26
C GLY A 347 -7.45 6.79 9.72
N PHE A 348 -6.84 6.54 8.56
CA PHE A 348 -6.03 7.53 7.88
C PHE A 348 -6.96 8.64 7.37
N SER A 349 -7.24 9.64 8.21
CA SER A 349 -7.90 10.89 7.84
C SER A 349 -6.96 11.81 7.04
N ILE A 350 -6.09 11.24 6.23
CA ILE A 350 -5.50 11.98 5.12
C ILE A 350 -6.55 11.89 4.03
N SER A 351 -6.88 13.01 3.38
CA SER A 351 -7.50 12.89 2.05
C SER A 351 -6.68 11.89 1.25
N ASP A 352 -7.34 11.13 0.40
CA ASP A 352 -6.71 10.48 -0.73
C ASP A 352 -5.97 11.56 -1.54
N ASP A 353 -4.77 11.89 -1.09
CA ASP A 353 -3.78 12.57 -1.90
C ASP A 353 -3.27 11.53 -2.91
N ASP A 354 -4.18 10.96 -3.71
CA ASP A 354 -3.88 10.14 -4.86
C ASP A 354 -2.85 10.88 -5.77
N TRP A 355 -2.77 12.22 -5.62
CA TRP A 355 -1.98 13.15 -6.42
C TRP A 355 -1.27 14.23 -5.55
N ARG A 356 -0.46 13.85 -4.55
CA ARG A 356 0.47 14.82 -3.90
C ARG A 356 1.70 15.06 -4.78
N PHE A 357 1.70 16.14 -5.56
CA PHE A 357 2.86 16.57 -6.33
C PHE A 357 3.82 17.38 -5.47
N ASN A 358 4.95 16.80 -5.09
CA ASN A 358 6.07 17.54 -4.53
C ASN A 358 7.06 17.83 -5.66
N SER A 359 6.78 18.83 -6.52
CA SER A 359 7.68 19.15 -7.62
C SER A 359 8.92 19.87 -7.10
N GLY A 360 10.07 19.21 -7.28
CA GLY A 360 11.37 19.86 -7.33
C GLY A 360 11.44 20.77 -8.57
N SER A 361 12.22 21.84 -8.46
CA SER A 361 12.27 22.97 -9.39
C SER A 361 12.92 22.67 -10.77
N ALA A 362 12.54 21.61 -11.48
CA ALA A 362 13.01 21.34 -12.84
C ALA A 362 11.84 20.95 -13.75
N TYR A 363 11.82 21.50 -14.97
CA TYR A 363 10.84 21.28 -16.03
C TYR A 363 10.79 19.83 -16.59
N THR A 364 11.12 18.81 -15.78
CA THR A 364 11.35 17.43 -16.22
C THR A 364 10.27 16.44 -15.78
N ASP A 365 9.16 16.89 -15.17
CA ASP A 365 8.05 16.01 -14.80
C ASP A 365 6.78 16.28 -15.63
N PRO A 366 6.74 15.90 -16.93
CA PRO A 366 5.48 15.79 -17.65
C PRO A 366 4.74 14.51 -17.18
N ILE A 367 3.45 14.65 -16.85
CA ILE A 367 2.55 13.51 -16.73
C ILE A 367 2.35 12.97 -18.16
N TYR A 368 3.14 11.96 -18.55
CA TYR A 368 2.87 11.19 -19.76
C TYR A 368 1.88 10.08 -19.41
N ARG A 369 0.59 10.37 -19.54
CA ARG A 369 -0.47 9.34 -19.49
C ARG A 369 -0.99 9.10 -20.89
N THR A 370 -0.95 7.84 -21.33
CA THR A 370 -1.72 7.38 -22.48
C THR A 370 -3.13 7.00 -22.04
N GLY A 371 -4.15 7.68 -22.55
CA GLY A 371 -5.57 7.44 -22.26
C GLY A 371 -6.25 8.59 -21.51
N ASP A 372 -7.57 8.48 -21.37
CA ASP A 372 -8.42 9.56 -20.87
C ASP A 372 -8.16 9.92 -19.39
N ILE A 373 -8.24 11.21 -19.08
CA ILE A 373 -8.06 11.78 -17.74
C ILE A 373 -9.40 12.37 -17.28
N ARG A 374 -9.92 11.91 -16.13
CA ARG A 374 -11.12 12.48 -15.50
C ARG A 374 -10.81 13.11 -14.15
N ILE A 375 -11.40 14.27 -13.86
CA ILE A 375 -11.25 15.02 -12.61
C ILE A 375 -12.65 15.34 -12.07
N GLY A 376 -12.95 14.87 -10.85
CA GLY A 376 -14.16 15.26 -10.10
C GLY A 376 -15.31 14.25 -10.07
N SER A 377 -15.28 13.16 -10.85
CA SER A 377 -16.31 12.12 -10.78
C SER A 377 -15.83 10.72 -11.20
N SER A 378 -16.59 9.67 -10.82
CA SER A 378 -16.23 8.25 -10.98
C SER A 378 -16.80 7.58 -12.24
N GLY A 379 -17.36 8.34 -13.18
CA GLY A 379 -17.94 7.81 -14.42
C GLY A 379 -16.90 7.54 -15.52
N THR A 380 -17.27 6.80 -16.56
CA THR A 380 -16.43 6.62 -17.76
C THR A 380 -16.21 7.96 -18.47
N PRO A 381 -14.95 8.41 -18.69
CA PRO A 381 -14.68 9.68 -19.35
C PRO A 381 -15.17 9.69 -20.80
N SER A 382 -15.58 10.86 -21.28
CA SER A 382 -16.02 11.04 -22.67
C SER A 382 -14.98 11.74 -23.55
N TYR A 383 -13.91 12.27 -22.96
CA TYR A 383 -12.83 13.02 -23.61
C TYR A 383 -11.47 12.74 -22.94
N GLU A 384 -10.37 13.02 -23.65
CA GLU A 384 -9.00 12.87 -23.14
C GLU A 384 -8.74 13.67 -21.85
N LEU A 385 -9.47 14.78 -21.65
CA LEU A 385 -9.57 15.52 -20.39
C LEU A 385 -11.06 15.82 -20.09
N ASP A 386 -11.60 15.21 -19.04
CA ASP A 386 -12.99 15.29 -18.59
C ASP A 386 -13.05 15.87 -17.15
N VAL A 387 -13.59 17.08 -16.97
CA VAL A 387 -13.69 17.75 -15.66
C VAL A 387 -15.16 17.92 -15.29
N ASP A 388 -15.65 17.12 -14.33
CA ASP A 388 -17.09 16.98 -14.00
C ASP A 388 -17.33 16.74 -12.50
N GLN A 389 -18.16 17.56 -11.82
CA GLN A 389 -18.57 17.41 -10.40
C GLN A 389 -20.09 17.20 -10.23
N GLY A 390 -20.85 16.94 -11.30
CA GLY A 390 -22.29 16.70 -11.21
C GLY A 390 -23.16 17.96 -11.14
N ILE A 391 -24.05 18.05 -10.14
CA ILE A 391 -25.38 18.71 -10.26
C ILE A 391 -25.37 20.26 -10.35
N ASP A 392 -24.29 20.95 -9.97
CA ASP A 392 -24.22 22.42 -9.90
C ASP A 392 -23.41 23.07 -11.05
N GLY A 393 -23.01 22.28 -12.04
CA GLY A 393 -22.21 22.76 -13.18
C GLY A 393 -20.77 23.09 -12.80
N ASN A 394 -19.84 22.71 -13.68
CA ASN A 394 -18.43 22.99 -13.45
C ASN A 394 -18.04 24.34 -14.04
N GLN A 395 -17.42 25.21 -13.23
CA GLN A 395 -16.47 26.16 -13.78
C GLN A 395 -15.22 25.38 -14.18
N THR A 396 -14.91 25.33 -15.48
CA THR A 396 -13.56 24.96 -15.90
C THR A 396 -12.69 26.20 -15.72
N GLY A 397 -12.15 26.37 -14.51
CA GLY A 397 -11.04 27.27 -14.24
C GLY A 397 -9.80 26.66 -14.88
N LEU A 398 -9.60 26.96 -16.15
CA LEU A 398 -8.32 26.71 -16.77
C LEU A 398 -7.31 27.70 -16.13
N GLY A 399 -6.12 27.22 -15.82
CA GLY A 399 -5.13 27.93 -15.00
C GLY A 399 -4.53 29.16 -15.67
N SER A 400 -3.21 29.29 -15.60
CA SER A 400 -2.52 30.48 -16.11
C SER A 400 -2.27 30.49 -17.63
N SER A 401 -2.77 29.50 -18.41
CA SER A 401 -2.59 29.43 -19.88
C SER A 401 -3.54 28.43 -20.57
N GLU A 402 -4.45 28.98 -21.40
CA GLU A 402 -5.47 28.27 -22.17
C GLU A 402 -5.26 28.43 -23.67
N TYR A 403 -5.32 27.34 -24.41
CA TYR A 403 -5.29 27.39 -25.87
C TYR A 403 -6.71 27.35 -26.44
N ILE A 404 -7.20 28.51 -26.84
CA ILE A 404 -8.00 28.66 -28.05
C ILE A 404 -6.99 28.98 -29.14
N THR A 405 -6.54 27.96 -29.89
CA THR A 405 -5.31 28.09 -30.68
C THR A 405 -5.42 29.11 -31.79
N ASP A 406 -4.40 29.95 -31.88
CA ASP A 406 -4.06 30.79 -33.01
C ASP A 406 -3.03 30.08 -33.88
N GLY A 407 -3.37 29.81 -35.14
CA GLY A 407 -2.48 29.17 -36.11
C GLY A 407 -1.45 30.12 -36.75
N SER A 408 -1.60 31.45 -36.66
CA SER A 408 -0.62 32.43 -37.19
C SER A 408 -0.83 33.95 -36.90
N ALA A 409 -2.00 34.44 -36.45
CA ALA A 409 -2.26 35.82 -35.95
C ALA A 409 -3.69 36.04 -35.36
N GLU A 410 -4.52 35.02 -35.22
CA GLU A 410 -5.96 35.09 -34.95
C GLU A 410 -6.44 34.01 -33.98
N ASN A 411 -7.33 34.35 -33.04
CA ASN A 411 -7.98 33.33 -32.21
C ASN A 411 -9.06 32.62 -33.03
N TRP A 412 -8.94 31.30 -33.19
CA TRP A 412 -9.94 30.52 -33.91
C TRP A 412 -10.98 29.97 -32.96
N ILE A 413 -12.24 30.36 -33.17
CA ILE A 413 -13.38 29.86 -32.41
C ILE A 413 -14.23 29.06 -33.38
N SER A 414 -14.39 27.76 -33.11
CA SER A 414 -15.13 26.85 -33.99
C SER A 414 -16.65 26.98 -33.85
N ASN A 415 -17.13 27.73 -32.86
CA ASN A 415 -18.53 27.82 -32.46
C ASN A 415 -18.94 29.27 -32.12
N THR A 416 -20.19 29.47 -31.70
CA THR A 416 -20.75 30.78 -31.37
C THR A 416 -20.21 31.33 -30.04
N ILE A 417 -19.99 32.65 -30.00
CA ILE A 417 -19.73 33.39 -28.75
C ILE A 417 -21.07 33.94 -28.27
N VAL A 418 -21.57 33.45 -27.13
CA VAL A 418 -22.82 33.90 -26.52
C VAL A 418 -22.57 34.35 -25.07
N PRO A 419 -23.30 35.35 -24.55
CA PRO A 419 -23.20 35.72 -23.14
C PRO A 419 -23.84 34.64 -22.25
N GLN A 420 -23.36 34.50 -21.03
CA GLN A 420 -23.91 33.53 -20.06
C GLN A 420 -25.36 33.85 -19.66
N ASN A 421 -25.68 35.15 -19.55
CA ASN A 421 -27.01 35.62 -19.16
C ASN A 421 -27.55 36.54 -20.27
N ASP A 422 -28.79 36.30 -20.69
CA ASP A 422 -29.46 37.09 -21.73
C ASP A 422 -29.62 38.56 -21.33
N ASN A 423 -29.46 39.47 -22.30
CA ASN A 423 -29.63 40.93 -22.15
C ASN A 423 -28.93 41.56 -20.92
N SER A 424 -27.82 40.99 -20.45
CA SER A 424 -27.19 41.37 -19.18
C SER A 424 -25.78 41.96 -19.31
N VAL A 425 -25.11 41.71 -20.43
CA VAL A 425 -23.72 42.10 -20.67
C VAL A 425 -23.56 42.69 -22.07
N SER A 426 -22.61 43.61 -22.22
CA SER A 426 -22.29 44.26 -23.50
C SER A 426 -20.99 43.75 -24.09
N LEU A 427 -20.89 43.73 -25.42
CA LEU A 427 -19.64 43.45 -26.13
C LEU A 427 -18.78 44.72 -26.22
N GLY A 428 -17.86 44.89 -25.27
CA GLY A 428 -17.03 46.09 -25.12
C GLY A 428 -17.65 47.13 -24.16
N SER A 429 -16.96 48.25 -23.98
CA SER A 429 -17.39 49.37 -23.12
C SER A 429 -16.93 50.71 -23.66
N ALA A 430 -17.39 51.83 -23.09
CA ALA A 430 -16.95 53.16 -23.51
C ALA A 430 -15.41 53.35 -23.42
N SER A 431 -14.76 52.66 -22.48
CA SER A 431 -13.31 52.66 -22.29
C SER A 431 -12.55 51.61 -23.11
N LEU A 432 -13.21 50.52 -23.53
CA LEU A 432 -12.59 49.40 -24.25
C LEU A 432 -13.45 49.04 -25.46
N ARG A 433 -13.13 49.69 -26.58
CA ARG A 433 -13.92 49.62 -27.82
C ARG A 433 -13.22 48.76 -28.85
N TRP A 434 -13.99 47.91 -29.52
CA TRP A 434 -13.55 47.21 -30.72
C TRP A 434 -13.36 48.22 -31.86
N SER A 435 -12.22 48.16 -32.56
CA SER A 435 -11.92 49.10 -33.64
C SER A 435 -12.79 48.87 -34.87
N THR A 436 -13.10 47.60 -35.19
CA THR A 436 -13.92 47.18 -36.32
C THR A 436 -14.47 45.78 -36.06
N ILE A 437 -15.69 45.52 -36.53
CA ILE A 437 -16.29 44.17 -36.57
C ILE A 437 -16.43 43.79 -38.05
N TYR A 438 -15.78 42.71 -38.46
CA TYR A 438 -15.97 42.11 -39.78
C TYR A 438 -17.01 40.99 -39.66
N ALA A 439 -18.15 41.16 -40.30
CA ALA A 439 -19.26 40.21 -40.28
C ALA A 439 -19.84 40.05 -41.69
N THR A 440 -20.26 38.83 -42.04
CA THR A 440 -20.90 38.53 -43.33
C THR A 440 -22.30 39.16 -43.44
N ASN A 441 -23.02 39.27 -42.32
CA ASN A 441 -24.34 39.86 -42.22
C ASN A 441 -24.34 41.04 -41.24
N GLY A 442 -25.33 41.93 -41.34
CA GLY A 442 -25.55 42.99 -40.35
C GLY A 442 -25.98 42.46 -38.99
N VAL A 443 -25.84 43.29 -37.95
CA VAL A 443 -26.29 42.94 -36.59
C VAL A 443 -27.82 42.87 -36.52
N ILE A 444 -28.33 41.80 -35.90
CA ILE A 444 -29.75 41.64 -35.63
C ILE A 444 -30.07 42.34 -34.32
N ASN A 445 -30.99 43.31 -34.34
CA ASN A 445 -31.51 43.96 -33.14
C ASN A 445 -32.95 43.50 -32.93
N THR A 446 -33.24 42.91 -31.77
CA THR A 446 -34.58 42.46 -31.41
C THR A 446 -35.54 43.64 -31.40
N SER A 447 -36.64 43.53 -32.14
CA SER A 447 -37.65 44.60 -32.29
C SER A 447 -39.07 44.01 -32.33
N ASP A 448 -39.32 42.98 -31.52
CA ASP A 448 -40.63 42.35 -31.39
C ASP A 448 -41.62 43.29 -30.68
N SER A 449 -42.88 43.33 -31.12
CA SER A 449 -43.89 44.20 -30.50
C SER A 449 -44.28 43.75 -29.09
N ARG A 450 -44.08 42.47 -28.76
CA ARG A 450 -44.42 41.90 -27.43
C ARG A 450 -43.46 42.34 -26.33
N GLU A 451 -42.24 42.72 -26.70
CA GLU A 451 -41.21 43.20 -25.77
C GLU A 451 -41.18 44.73 -25.65
N LYS A 452 -42.16 45.42 -26.26
CA LYS A 452 -42.25 46.87 -26.27
C LYS A 452 -43.56 47.32 -25.64
N GLU A 453 -43.47 48.38 -24.85
CA GLU A 453 -44.61 49.09 -24.30
C GLU A 453 -44.58 50.55 -24.75
N ASN A 454 -45.69 51.27 -24.56
CA ASN A 454 -45.80 52.70 -24.85
C ASN A 454 -45.41 53.09 -26.30
N ILE A 455 -45.77 52.25 -27.28
CA ILE A 455 -45.47 52.49 -28.70
C ILE A 455 -46.30 53.69 -29.21
N GLN A 456 -45.62 54.76 -29.63
CA GLN A 456 -46.23 55.98 -30.17
C GLN A 456 -45.69 56.30 -31.56
N PRO A 457 -46.45 57.05 -32.40
CA PRO A 457 -45.92 57.59 -33.64
C PRO A 457 -44.68 58.46 -33.39
N LEU A 458 -43.68 58.35 -34.26
CA LEU A 458 -42.44 59.13 -34.15
C LEU A 458 -42.75 60.63 -34.32
N HIS A 459 -42.37 61.43 -33.32
CA HIS A 459 -42.56 62.88 -33.35
C HIS A 459 -41.47 63.63 -34.12
N TYR A 460 -40.33 62.97 -34.38
CA TYR A 460 -39.26 63.48 -35.22
C TYR A 460 -39.61 63.32 -36.69
N GLY A 461 -39.21 64.28 -37.52
CA GLY A 461 -39.44 64.23 -38.95
C GLY A 461 -38.47 65.10 -39.75
N LEU A 462 -38.97 65.71 -40.82
CA LEU A 462 -38.18 66.50 -41.74
C LEU A 462 -37.56 67.74 -41.10
N GLN A 463 -38.24 68.36 -40.14
CA GLN A 463 -37.77 69.57 -39.47
C GLN A 463 -36.50 69.31 -38.66
N GLU A 464 -36.44 68.20 -37.92
CA GLU A 464 -35.27 67.82 -37.13
C GLU A 464 -34.16 67.27 -38.02
N LEU A 465 -34.50 66.49 -39.06
CA LEU A 465 -33.52 65.97 -40.00
C LEU A 465 -32.74 67.09 -40.70
N LYS A 466 -33.40 68.20 -41.05
CA LYS A 466 -32.75 69.39 -41.67
C LYS A 466 -31.77 70.10 -40.74
N GLN A 467 -31.91 69.94 -39.42
CA GLN A 467 -31.01 70.54 -38.44
C GLN A 467 -29.76 69.69 -38.20
N LEU A 468 -29.78 68.41 -38.60
CA LEU A 468 -28.62 67.53 -38.49
C LEU A 468 -27.50 68.00 -39.42
N LYS A 469 -26.26 67.90 -38.93
CA LYS A 469 -25.06 68.31 -39.65
C LYS A 469 -24.14 67.10 -39.85
N PRO A 470 -24.24 66.39 -40.99
CA PRO A 470 -23.26 65.38 -41.35
C PRO A 470 -21.88 66.04 -41.49
N VAL A 471 -20.85 65.38 -40.97
CA VAL A 471 -19.46 65.85 -41.04
C VAL A 471 -18.55 64.75 -41.59
N SER A 472 -17.46 65.17 -42.23
CA SER A 472 -16.29 64.33 -42.48
C SER A 472 -15.23 64.64 -41.44
N TYR A 473 -14.60 63.63 -40.86
CA TYR A 473 -13.61 63.79 -39.80
C TYR A 473 -12.53 62.71 -39.86
N GLN A 474 -11.40 62.99 -39.23
CA GLN A 474 -10.37 62.01 -38.89
C GLN A 474 -10.27 61.90 -37.38
N TRP A 475 -9.91 60.72 -36.87
CA TRP A 475 -9.63 60.58 -35.45
C TRP A 475 -8.36 61.37 -35.10
N LYS A 476 -8.40 62.11 -33.99
CA LYS A 476 -7.20 62.76 -33.44
C LYS A 476 -6.09 61.74 -33.21
N GLU A 477 -6.46 60.56 -32.70
CA GLU A 477 -5.60 59.38 -32.57
C GLU A 477 -6.29 58.15 -33.18
N GLU A 478 -6.04 57.86 -34.47
CA GLU A 478 -6.38 56.56 -35.06
C GLU A 478 -5.26 55.57 -34.73
N LYS A 479 -5.60 54.39 -34.21
CA LYS A 479 -4.63 53.40 -33.72
C LYS A 479 -4.81 52.04 -34.38
N TYR A 480 -3.69 51.36 -34.62
CA TYR A 480 -3.65 49.92 -34.89
C TYR A 480 -2.77 49.25 -33.83
N GLY A 481 -3.35 48.37 -33.02
CA GLY A 481 -2.71 47.90 -31.79
C GLY A 481 -2.35 49.07 -30.87
N LYS A 482 -1.05 49.25 -30.61
CA LYS A 482 -0.53 50.34 -29.76
C LYS A 482 -0.04 51.56 -30.55
N THR A 483 0.04 51.48 -31.88
CA THR A 483 0.64 52.53 -32.72
C THR A 483 -0.40 53.55 -33.13
N ILE A 484 -0.11 54.84 -32.92
CA ILE A 484 -0.90 55.96 -33.48
C ILE A 484 -0.45 56.16 -34.93
N LEU A 485 -1.40 56.15 -35.86
CA LEU A 485 -1.15 56.35 -37.29
C LEU A 485 -0.73 57.79 -37.59
N SER A 486 0.14 57.96 -38.58
CA SER A 486 0.51 59.29 -39.08
C SER A 486 -0.67 59.96 -39.80
N ASP A 487 -0.68 61.29 -39.88
CA ASP A 487 -1.78 62.03 -40.53
C ASP A 487 -2.01 61.63 -41.99
N SER A 488 -0.97 61.18 -42.71
CA SER A 488 -1.08 60.67 -44.07
C SER A 488 -1.75 59.28 -44.16
N GLU A 489 -1.77 58.52 -43.08
CA GLU A 489 -2.34 57.15 -43.03
C GLU A 489 -3.75 57.13 -42.43
N LYS A 490 -4.18 58.22 -41.79
CA LYS A 490 -5.52 58.35 -41.22
C LYS A 490 -6.58 58.33 -42.30
N ARG A 491 -7.67 57.61 -42.03
CA ARG A 491 -8.79 57.52 -42.96
C ARG A 491 -9.84 58.59 -42.64
N ASN A 492 -10.32 59.28 -43.68
CA ASN A 492 -11.51 60.14 -43.56
C ASN A 492 -12.75 59.28 -43.30
N LYS A 493 -13.49 59.61 -42.25
CA LYS A 493 -14.74 58.98 -41.85
C LYS A 493 -15.88 59.99 -41.96
N ILE A 494 -17.07 59.51 -42.28
CA ILE A 494 -18.29 60.31 -42.27
C ILE A 494 -19.15 59.95 -41.06
N GLY A 495 -19.87 60.92 -40.53
CA GLY A 495 -20.76 60.69 -39.40
C GLY A 495 -21.31 61.98 -38.81
N PHE A 496 -21.61 61.94 -37.52
CA PHE A 496 -22.13 63.08 -36.75
C PHE A 496 -21.27 63.37 -35.53
N ILE A 497 -21.32 64.61 -35.06
CA ILE A 497 -20.81 65.00 -33.75
C ILE A 497 -21.87 64.69 -32.70
N ALA A 498 -21.56 63.79 -31.75
CA ALA A 498 -22.51 63.30 -30.76
C ALA A 498 -23.13 64.42 -29.92
N GLN A 499 -22.37 65.46 -29.56
CA GLN A 499 -22.85 66.61 -28.77
C GLN A 499 -23.89 67.46 -29.51
N ASP A 500 -23.79 67.54 -30.83
CA ASP A 500 -24.78 68.27 -31.63
C ASP A 500 -26.00 67.41 -31.90
N LEU A 501 -25.80 66.12 -32.12
CA LEU A 501 -26.89 65.15 -32.27
C LEU A 501 -27.72 65.07 -30.98
N GLN A 502 -27.10 65.08 -29.81
CA GLN A 502 -27.80 65.00 -28.52
C GLN A 502 -28.78 66.15 -28.27
N LYS A 503 -28.56 67.32 -28.88
CA LYS A 503 -29.46 68.48 -28.76
C LYS A 503 -30.73 68.33 -29.60
N ILE A 504 -30.70 67.46 -30.62
CA ILE A 504 -31.76 67.33 -31.62
C ILE A 504 -32.44 65.96 -31.50
N LEU A 505 -31.66 64.88 -31.40
CA LEU A 505 -32.08 63.48 -31.26
C LEU A 505 -31.38 62.84 -30.03
N PRO A 506 -31.73 63.24 -28.79
CA PRO A 506 -31.04 62.79 -27.58
C PRO A 506 -31.01 61.27 -27.39
N GLU A 507 -32.04 60.54 -27.82
CA GLU A 507 -32.16 59.09 -27.65
C GLU A 507 -31.08 58.32 -28.41
N THR A 508 -30.65 58.86 -29.55
CA THR A 508 -29.63 58.24 -30.41
C THR A 508 -28.22 58.34 -29.83
N VAL A 509 -28.04 59.08 -28.72
CA VAL A 509 -26.73 59.33 -28.11
C VAL A 509 -26.64 58.60 -26.78
N GLN A 510 -25.66 57.68 -26.69
CA GLN A 510 -25.35 56.98 -25.46
C GLN A 510 -24.34 57.79 -24.64
N ASP A 511 -24.78 58.27 -23.48
CA ASP A 511 -24.00 59.10 -22.54
C ASP A 511 -23.68 58.39 -21.21
N SER A 512 -24.09 57.14 -21.08
CA SER A 512 -24.02 56.40 -19.83
C SER A 512 -23.99 54.88 -20.04
N GLU A 513 -23.44 54.16 -19.07
CA GLU A 513 -23.34 52.70 -19.07
C GLU A 513 -23.59 52.13 -17.66
N TRP A 514 -24.06 50.89 -17.58
CA TRP A 514 -24.23 50.17 -16.33
C TRP A 514 -22.90 49.60 -15.86
N ARG A 515 -22.55 49.85 -14.60
CA ARG A 515 -21.34 49.29 -13.97
C ARG A 515 -21.68 48.75 -12.58
N PRO A 516 -20.96 47.74 -12.08
CA PRO A 516 -21.07 47.33 -10.69
C PRO A 516 -20.79 48.52 -9.77
N LYS A 517 -21.62 48.69 -8.74
CA LYS A 517 -21.46 49.76 -7.76
C LYS A 517 -20.17 49.57 -6.95
N ASP A 518 -19.89 48.32 -6.60
CA ASP A 518 -18.68 47.87 -5.92
C ASP A 518 -18.04 46.75 -6.74
N PRO A 519 -16.75 46.86 -7.12
CA PRO A 519 -16.02 45.78 -7.79
C PRO A 519 -16.06 44.42 -7.07
N ASN A 520 -16.29 44.42 -5.75
CA ASN A 520 -16.34 43.21 -4.92
C ASN A 520 -17.78 42.69 -4.69
N ASN A 521 -18.80 43.40 -5.16
CA ASN A 521 -20.20 42.99 -5.08
C ASN A 521 -20.87 43.15 -6.45
N LEU A 522 -20.79 42.09 -7.25
CA LEU A 522 -21.29 42.03 -8.62
C LEU A 522 -22.83 41.91 -8.73
N SER A 523 -23.54 41.99 -7.60
CA SER A 523 -25.00 41.89 -7.54
C SER A 523 -25.72 43.23 -7.54
N VAL A 524 -24.98 44.35 -7.43
CA VAL A 524 -25.56 45.71 -7.39
C VAL A 524 -24.93 46.58 -8.46
N TYR A 525 -25.74 47.11 -9.36
CA TYR A 525 -25.32 47.94 -10.50
C TYR A 525 -25.81 49.39 -10.36
N GLU A 526 -25.04 50.32 -10.92
CA GLU A 526 -25.45 51.71 -11.07
C GLU A 526 -25.12 52.24 -12.47
N LYS A 527 -25.97 53.17 -12.93
CA LYS A 527 -25.78 53.84 -14.23
C LYS A 527 -24.81 55.00 -14.04
N ARG A 528 -23.68 54.99 -14.75
CA ARG A 528 -22.66 56.04 -14.69
C ARG A 528 -22.56 56.77 -16.02
N LYS A 529 -22.40 58.09 -15.98
CA LYS A 529 -22.12 58.88 -17.18
C LYS A 529 -20.74 58.55 -17.73
N THR A 530 -20.64 58.44 -19.05
CA THR A 530 -19.39 58.20 -19.76
C THR A 530 -18.75 59.53 -20.15
N ASN A 531 -17.42 59.57 -20.18
CA ASN A 531 -16.67 60.75 -20.65
C ASN A 531 -16.65 60.86 -22.19
N ILE A 532 -17.04 59.79 -22.89
CA ILE A 532 -17.10 59.71 -24.35
C ILE A 532 -18.54 59.35 -24.71
N LEU A 533 -19.16 60.17 -25.55
CA LEU A 533 -20.51 59.94 -26.07
C LEU A 533 -20.44 58.99 -27.28
N GLY A 534 -21.31 57.99 -27.28
CA GLY A 534 -21.53 57.09 -28.42
C GLY A 534 -22.77 57.49 -29.22
N VAL A 535 -22.85 57.10 -30.49
CA VAL A 535 -24.03 57.32 -31.34
C VAL A 535 -24.55 55.99 -31.86
N SER A 536 -25.83 55.72 -31.61
CA SER A 536 -26.60 54.60 -32.17
C SER A 536 -27.14 55.00 -33.55
N TYR A 537 -26.32 54.80 -34.60
CA TYR A 537 -26.69 55.21 -35.96
C TYR A 537 -27.95 54.50 -36.49
N SER A 538 -28.23 53.28 -36.02
CA SER A 538 -29.44 52.53 -36.37
C SER A 538 -30.72 53.22 -35.91
N GLU A 539 -30.68 53.98 -34.82
CA GLU A 539 -31.85 54.69 -34.28
C GLU A 539 -32.15 56.00 -35.02
N ILE A 540 -31.21 56.51 -35.81
CA ILE A 540 -31.43 57.67 -36.69
C ILE A 540 -32.26 57.25 -37.92
N LEU A 541 -32.16 55.99 -38.37
CA LEU A 541 -32.80 55.51 -39.59
C LEU A 541 -34.34 55.69 -39.61
N PRO A 542 -35.09 55.35 -38.53
CA PRO A 542 -36.52 55.63 -38.46
C PRO A 542 -36.88 57.11 -38.69
N VAL A 543 -36.06 58.04 -38.18
CA VAL A 543 -36.24 59.49 -38.37
C VAL A 543 -36.07 59.85 -39.85
N VAL A 544 -35.05 59.30 -40.51
CA VAL A 544 -34.80 59.50 -41.95
C VAL A 544 -35.95 58.96 -42.80
N ILE A 545 -36.49 57.78 -42.44
CA ILE A 545 -37.65 57.20 -43.13
C ILE A 545 -38.86 58.13 -42.99
N LYS A 546 -39.15 58.59 -41.77
CA LYS A 546 -40.27 59.51 -41.50
C LYS A 546 -40.13 60.83 -42.26
N ALA A 547 -38.96 61.44 -42.23
CA ALA A 547 -38.66 62.65 -43.00
C ALA A 547 -38.77 62.43 -44.52
N THR A 548 -38.35 61.27 -45.02
CA THR A 548 -38.51 60.91 -46.44
C THR A 548 -39.98 60.77 -46.82
N GLN A 549 -40.80 60.15 -45.96
CA GLN A 549 -42.25 60.05 -46.17
C GLN A 549 -42.89 61.45 -46.22
N GLU A 550 -42.51 62.34 -45.31
CA GLU A 550 -42.97 63.74 -45.30
C GLU A 550 -42.55 64.49 -46.57
N ASN A 551 -41.29 64.38 -46.97
CA ASN A 551 -40.79 64.95 -48.24
C ASN A 551 -41.57 64.44 -49.45
N GLN A 552 -41.88 63.13 -49.51
CA GLN A 552 -42.64 62.55 -50.61
C GLN A 552 -44.07 63.11 -50.66
N ASN A 553 -44.69 63.33 -49.49
CA ASN A 553 -46.01 63.96 -49.40
C ASN A 553 -45.97 65.40 -49.91
N THR A 554 -45.00 66.21 -49.47
CA THR A 554 -44.82 67.58 -49.97
C THR A 554 -44.54 67.60 -51.48
N LEU A 555 -43.73 66.67 -51.99
CA LEU A 555 -43.46 66.56 -53.43
C LEU A 555 -44.73 66.24 -54.24
N ASN A 556 -45.56 65.33 -53.73
CA ASN A 556 -46.84 64.98 -54.37
C ASN A 556 -47.79 66.19 -54.39
N GLU A 557 -47.83 66.95 -53.30
CA GLU A 557 -48.63 68.17 -53.20
C GLU A 557 -48.15 69.26 -54.19
N VAL A 558 -46.84 69.48 -54.27
CA VAL A 558 -46.24 70.42 -55.24
C VAL A 558 -46.51 69.97 -56.68
N LYS A 559 -46.41 68.68 -57.00
CA LYS A 559 -46.75 68.16 -58.34
C LYS A 559 -48.21 68.40 -58.69
N LYS A 560 -49.13 68.15 -57.75
CA LYS A 560 -50.55 68.40 -57.95
C LYS A 560 -50.81 69.88 -58.25
N LEU A 561 -50.20 70.79 -57.48
CA LEU A 561 -50.31 72.23 -57.73
C LEU A 561 -49.70 72.63 -59.09
N LEU A 562 -48.60 71.99 -59.50
CA LEU A 562 -47.98 72.23 -60.81
C LEU A 562 -48.87 71.76 -61.97
N ASP A 563 -49.53 70.61 -61.84
CA ASP A 563 -50.47 70.09 -62.84
C ASP A 563 -51.71 70.99 -62.97
N GLU A 564 -52.25 71.46 -61.84
CA GLU A 564 -53.35 72.43 -61.78
C GLU A 564 -52.95 73.77 -62.44
N ALA A 565 -51.75 74.28 -62.13
CA ALA A 565 -51.22 75.50 -62.75
C ALA A 565 -50.98 75.33 -64.27
N THR A 566 -50.46 74.19 -64.70
CA THR A 566 -50.22 73.88 -66.13
C THR A 566 -51.54 73.80 -66.90
N LEU A 567 -52.59 73.24 -66.28
CA LEU A 567 -53.93 73.21 -66.85
C LEU A 567 -54.49 74.63 -67.01
N MET A 568 -54.31 75.51 -66.03
CA MET A 568 -54.72 76.92 -66.12
C MET A 568 -53.97 77.67 -67.22
N VAL A 569 -52.65 77.48 -67.37
CA VAL A 569 -51.86 78.10 -68.45
C VAL A 569 -52.35 77.64 -69.84
N LYS A 570 -52.58 76.33 -70.03
CA LYS A 570 -53.16 75.81 -71.28
C LYS A 570 -54.56 76.34 -71.58
N GLN A 571 -55.34 76.70 -70.56
CA GLN A 571 -56.65 77.33 -70.72
C GLN A 571 -56.54 78.81 -71.11
N LEU A 572 -55.46 79.50 -70.70
CA LEU A 572 -55.16 80.89 -71.07
C LEU A 572 -54.59 81.01 -72.49
N GLU A 573 -53.76 80.06 -72.95
CA GLU A 573 -53.19 80.03 -74.32
C GLU A 573 -54.21 79.69 -75.41
N LYS A 574 -55.40 79.21 -75.05
CA LYS A 574 -56.51 78.92 -76.00
C LYS A 574 -57.47 80.10 -76.20
N LYS A 575 -57.21 81.24 -75.54
CA LYS A 575 -57.84 82.53 -75.80
C LYS A 575 -56.88 83.40 -76.58
#